data_AF-A0A8D7ZZF4-F1
#
_entry.id   AF-A0A8D7ZZF4-F1
#
_cell.length_a   1.000
_cell.length_b   1.000
_cell.length_c   1.000
_cell.angle_alpha   90.00
_cell.angle_beta   90.00
_cell.angle_gamma   90.00
#
_symmetry.space_group_name_H-M   'P 1'
#
loop_
_entity.id
_entity.type
_entity.pdbx_description
1 polymer ?
#
loop_
_entity_poly.entity_id
_entity_poly.type
_entity_poly.pdbx_seq_one_letter_code
_entity_poly.pdbx_strand_id
1 'polypeptide(L)'
;EGKSALVLSMRLANELGSDVILANDPDADRLACAEKDGSTNEWRVFSGNELGALLGWWSIRCYREQFPDASLSDCYLLASTVSSKMCRSMASIDGLNFVETLTGFKWMGNKSVELMESGKPVLFAFEEAIGFMCSPTVLDKDGVSAACQLATMACYLRATAGQTLSDKLSELYEIYGYHYTITSYHFCYDP
;
A
#
# COMPACT_ATOMS: atom_id res chain seq x y z
N GLU A 1 -11.38 8.21 -4.15
CA GLU A 1 -11.20 9.44 -4.97
C GLU A 1 -10.28 9.13 -6.15
N GLY A 2 -10.11 10.06 -7.10
CA GLY A 2 -9.10 9.90 -8.15
C GLY A 2 -9.55 9.31 -9.48
N LYS A 3 -10.79 8.80 -9.62
CA LYS A 3 -11.28 8.30 -10.92
C LYS A 3 -11.26 9.38 -12.01
N SER A 4 -11.61 10.62 -11.67
CA SER A 4 -11.51 11.76 -12.59
C SER A 4 -10.06 12.10 -12.96
N ALA A 5 -9.12 11.96 -12.02
CA ALA A 5 -7.69 12.20 -12.25
C ALA A 5 -7.05 11.18 -13.20
N LEU A 6 -7.59 9.96 -13.25
CA LEU A 6 -7.05 8.86 -14.06
C LEU A 6 -7.68 8.72 -15.46
N VAL A 7 -8.63 9.57 -15.85
CA VAL A 7 -9.36 9.43 -17.13
C VAL A 7 -8.44 9.36 -18.35
N LEU A 8 -7.42 10.24 -18.41
CA LEU A 8 -6.47 10.25 -19.52
C LEU A 8 -5.57 9.02 -19.50
N SER A 9 -5.11 8.60 -18.32
CA SER A 9 -4.30 7.38 -18.15
C SER A 9 -5.07 6.13 -18.57
N MET A 10 -6.35 6.01 -18.19
CA MET A 10 -7.23 4.90 -18.59
C MET A 10 -7.44 4.85 -20.11
N ARG A 11 -7.58 5.99 -20.76
CA ARG A 11 -7.70 6.06 -22.23
C ARG A 11 -6.42 5.54 -22.89
N LEU A 12 -5.26 6.06 -22.50
CA LEU A 12 -3.98 5.64 -23.05
C LEU A 12 -3.69 4.16 -22.77
N ALA A 13 -3.95 3.69 -21.55
CA ALA A 13 -3.79 2.29 -21.18
C ALA A 13 -4.67 1.36 -22.03
N ASN A 14 -5.91 1.77 -22.34
CA ASN A 14 -6.77 1.01 -23.26
C ASN A 14 -6.21 0.97 -24.69
N GLU A 15 -5.66 2.09 -25.20
CA GLU A 15 -5.06 2.17 -26.52
C GLU A 15 -3.81 1.27 -26.64
N LEU A 16 -3.01 1.19 -25.57
CA LEU A 16 -1.78 0.41 -25.51
C LEU A 16 -1.97 -1.04 -25.04
N GLY A 17 -3.17 -1.41 -24.58
CA GLY A 17 -3.44 -2.72 -24.00
C GLY A 17 -2.77 -2.96 -22.64
N SER A 18 -2.51 -1.90 -21.87
CA SER A 18 -2.01 -2.00 -20.50
C SER A 18 -3.14 -2.31 -19.51
N ASP A 19 -2.86 -3.19 -18.54
CA ASP A 19 -3.81 -3.67 -17.54
C ASP A 19 -3.60 -3.07 -16.14
N VAL A 20 -2.50 -2.34 -15.92
CA VAL A 20 -2.20 -1.64 -14.67
C VAL A 20 -1.79 -0.19 -14.95
N ILE A 21 -2.28 0.74 -14.14
CA ILE A 21 -1.92 2.16 -14.13
C ILE A 21 -1.31 2.49 -12.79
N LEU A 22 -0.16 3.16 -12.82
CA LEU A 22 0.50 3.77 -11.66
C LEU A 22 0.53 5.28 -11.89
N ALA A 23 0.07 6.07 -10.92
CA ALA A 23 0.00 7.51 -11.05
C ALA A 23 0.45 8.19 -9.75
N ASN A 24 1.49 9.01 -9.85
CA ASN A 24 1.94 9.85 -8.76
C ASN A 24 1.24 11.21 -8.79
N ASP A 25 1.15 11.86 -7.64
CA ASP A 25 0.75 13.26 -7.54
C ASP A 25 1.93 14.21 -7.87
N PRO A 26 1.72 15.54 -7.95
CA PRO A 26 2.71 16.46 -8.52
C PRO A 26 4.08 16.53 -7.83
N ASP A 27 4.15 16.33 -6.51
CA ASP A 27 5.39 16.25 -5.73
C ASP A 27 5.86 14.80 -5.49
N ALA A 28 5.14 13.83 -6.04
CA ALA A 28 5.46 12.41 -6.09
C ALA A 28 5.57 11.72 -4.72
N ASP A 29 4.89 12.26 -3.72
CA ASP A 29 4.84 11.65 -2.38
C ASP A 29 3.69 10.63 -2.27
N ARG A 30 2.71 10.65 -3.19
CA ARG A 30 1.56 9.74 -3.19
C ARG A 30 1.42 8.93 -4.46
N LEU A 31 0.86 7.73 -4.33
CA LEU A 31 0.63 6.81 -5.44
C LEU A 31 -0.82 6.33 -5.52
N ALA A 32 -1.48 6.64 -6.63
CA ALA A 32 -2.69 5.96 -7.05
C ALA A 32 -2.38 4.77 -7.97
N CYS A 33 -3.20 3.73 -7.88
CA CYS A 33 -3.15 2.60 -8.79
C CYS A 33 -4.56 2.21 -9.26
N ALA A 34 -4.66 1.82 -10.52
CA ALA A 34 -5.85 1.20 -11.08
C ALA A 34 -5.47 -0.06 -11.88
N GLU A 35 -6.34 -1.06 -11.83
CA GLU A 35 -6.20 -2.30 -12.59
C GLU A 35 -7.43 -2.51 -13.45
N LYS A 36 -7.22 -3.05 -14.65
CA LYS A 36 -8.29 -3.41 -15.57
C LYS A 36 -8.80 -4.80 -15.23
N ASP A 37 -10.08 -4.90 -14.93
CA ASP A 37 -10.74 -6.18 -14.73
C ASP A 37 -10.91 -6.87 -16.09
N GLY A 38 -10.27 -8.03 -16.25
CA GLY A 38 -10.32 -8.79 -17.49
C GLY A 38 -11.69 -9.37 -17.84
N SER A 39 -12.59 -9.51 -16.86
CA SER A 39 -13.94 -10.04 -17.05
C SER A 39 -14.94 -8.97 -17.50
N THR A 40 -14.85 -7.77 -16.93
CA THR A 40 -15.76 -6.66 -17.21
C THR A 40 -15.19 -5.63 -18.20
N ASN A 41 -13.87 -5.65 -18.43
CA ASN A 41 -13.11 -4.60 -19.11
C ASN A 41 -13.21 -3.22 -18.45
N GLU A 42 -13.68 -3.14 -17.20
CA GLU A 42 -13.75 -1.91 -16.44
C GLU A 42 -12.47 -1.65 -15.64
N TRP A 43 -12.18 -0.38 -15.40
CA TRP A 43 -11.07 0.02 -14.55
C TRP A 43 -11.51 0.12 -13.08
N ARG A 44 -10.87 -0.68 -12.22
CA ARG A 44 -10.98 -0.57 -10.76
C ARG A 44 -9.86 0.32 -10.25
N VAL A 45 -10.22 1.36 -9.51
CA VAL A 45 -9.27 2.21 -8.78
C VAL A 45 -9.18 1.70 -7.35
N PHE A 46 -7.98 1.37 -6.90
CA PHE A 46 -7.76 0.95 -5.52
C PHE A 46 -7.79 2.15 -4.57
N SER A 47 -8.38 1.96 -3.40
CA SER A 47 -8.24 2.87 -2.27
C SER A 47 -6.83 2.78 -1.66
N GLY A 48 -6.40 3.81 -0.94
CA GLY A 48 -5.12 3.77 -0.24
C GLY A 48 -5.04 2.67 0.83
N ASN A 49 -6.17 2.26 1.41
CA ASN A 49 -6.23 1.13 2.33
C ASN A 49 -5.98 -0.21 1.63
N GLU A 50 -6.53 -0.41 0.43
CA GLU A 50 -6.29 -1.63 -0.36
C GLU A 50 -4.84 -1.70 -0.86
N LEU A 51 -4.28 -0.57 -1.30
CA LEU A 51 -2.87 -0.49 -1.66
C LEU A 51 -1.96 -0.67 -0.45
N GLY A 52 -2.33 -0.12 0.71
CA GLY A 52 -1.62 -0.33 1.96
C GLY A 52 -1.57 -1.80 2.37
N ALA A 53 -2.66 -2.54 2.19
CA ALA A 53 -2.68 -3.99 2.43
C ALA A 53 -1.75 -4.74 1.47
N LEU A 54 -1.85 -4.47 0.17
CA LEU A 54 -1.00 -5.11 -0.84
C LEU A 54 0.49 -4.83 -0.62
N LEU A 55 0.87 -3.56 -0.43
CA LEU A 55 2.25 -3.16 -0.20
C LEU A 55 2.78 -3.62 1.17
N GLY A 56 1.93 -3.67 2.20
CA GLY A 56 2.27 -4.25 3.49
C GLY A 56 2.62 -5.73 3.39
N TRP A 57 1.77 -6.53 2.73
CA TRP A 57 2.06 -7.93 2.45
C TRP A 57 3.34 -8.11 1.63
N TRP A 58 3.50 -7.31 0.58
CA TRP A 58 4.67 -7.36 -0.30
C TRP A 58 5.97 -7.08 0.48
N SER A 59 5.95 -6.08 1.37
CA SER A 59 7.09 -5.73 2.21
C SER A 59 7.50 -6.87 3.16
N ILE A 60 6.52 -7.54 3.78
CA ILE A 60 6.77 -8.74 4.61
C ILE A 60 7.35 -9.87 3.76
N ARG A 61 6.81 -10.10 2.56
CA ARG A 61 7.28 -11.14 1.64
C ARG A 61 8.73 -10.91 1.23
N CYS A 62 9.06 -9.72 0.76
CA CYS A 62 10.43 -9.37 0.35
C CYS A 62 11.40 -9.50 1.52
N TYR A 63 11.00 -9.09 2.73
CA TYR A 63 11.85 -9.25 3.91
C TYR A 63 12.14 -10.72 4.23
N ARG A 64 11.11 -11.59 4.21
CA ARG A 64 11.30 -13.04 4.41
C ARG A 64 12.21 -13.67 3.35
N GLU A 65 12.14 -13.20 2.11
CA GLU A 65 12.99 -13.68 1.03
C GLU A 65 14.45 -13.22 1.19
N GLN A 66 14.66 -11.97 1.60
CA GLN A 66 15.99 -11.41 1.80
C GLN A 66 16.66 -11.95 3.07
N PHE A 67 15.89 -12.22 4.13
CA PHE A 67 16.36 -12.66 5.43
C PHE A 67 15.60 -13.90 5.92
N PRO A 68 15.82 -15.08 5.31
CA PRO A 68 15.01 -16.28 5.55
C PRO A 68 15.08 -16.81 7.00
N ASP A 69 16.18 -16.56 7.70
CA ASP A 69 16.39 -17.00 9.09
C ASP A 69 16.04 -15.91 10.13
N ALA A 70 15.69 -14.69 9.69
CA ALA A 70 15.39 -13.60 10.60
C ALA A 70 13.97 -13.71 11.16
N SER A 71 13.84 -13.50 12.48
CA SER A 71 12.52 -13.41 13.11
C SER A 71 11.79 -12.14 12.69
N LEU A 72 10.49 -12.28 12.47
CA LEU A 72 9.59 -11.15 12.25
C LEU A 72 9.17 -10.45 13.55
N SER A 73 9.45 -11.04 14.71
CA SER A 73 9.05 -10.52 16.03
C SER A 73 9.63 -9.16 16.38
N ASP A 74 10.69 -8.73 15.69
CA ASP A 74 11.31 -7.41 15.85
C ASP A 74 11.00 -6.45 14.68
N CYS A 75 10.21 -6.90 13.71
CA CYS A 75 9.79 -6.12 12.56
C CYS A 75 8.49 -5.36 12.85
N TYR A 76 8.32 -4.20 12.22
CA TYR A 76 7.23 -3.27 12.48
C TYR A 76 6.51 -2.86 11.19
N LEU A 77 5.19 -2.82 11.27
CA LEU A 77 4.30 -2.15 10.32
C LEU A 77 3.65 -0.95 11.01
N LEU A 78 3.60 0.20 10.33
CA LEU A 78 3.03 1.44 10.86
C LEU A 78 1.84 1.88 10.01
N ALA A 79 0.83 2.46 10.65
CA ALA A 79 -0.24 3.15 9.93
C ALA A 79 -0.83 4.31 10.74
N SER A 80 -1.48 5.25 10.04
CA SER A 80 -2.28 6.29 10.66
C SER A 80 -3.48 5.72 11.43
N THR A 81 -4.00 6.47 12.39
CA THR A 81 -5.19 6.07 13.17
C THR A 81 -6.45 5.95 12.31
N VAL A 82 -6.53 6.66 11.19
CA VAL A 82 -7.67 6.68 10.26
C VAL A 82 -7.51 5.66 9.12
N SER A 83 -6.31 5.10 8.93
CA SER A 83 -6.08 3.95 8.05
C SER A 83 -6.73 2.68 8.56
N SER A 84 -7.07 1.81 7.60
CA SER A 84 -7.53 0.43 7.84
C SER A 84 -6.59 -0.33 8.77
N LYS A 85 -7.16 -1.22 9.58
CA LYS A 85 -6.41 -2.07 10.51
C LYS A 85 -5.97 -3.40 9.92
N MET A 86 -6.00 -3.54 8.59
CA MET A 86 -5.56 -4.77 7.93
C MET A 86 -4.07 -5.07 8.21
N CYS A 87 -3.19 -4.07 8.20
CA CYS A 87 -1.79 -4.27 8.60
C CYS A 87 -1.62 -4.69 10.07
N ARG A 88 -2.57 -4.33 10.96
CA ARG A 88 -2.59 -4.82 12.35
C ARG A 88 -2.93 -6.31 12.39
N SER A 89 -3.91 -6.75 11.60
CA SER A 89 -4.25 -8.18 11.45
C SER A 89 -3.08 -8.96 10.86
N MET A 90 -2.43 -8.42 9.82
CA MET A 90 -1.21 -8.99 9.24
C MET A 90 -0.12 -9.17 10.30
N ALA A 91 0.20 -8.12 11.05
CA ALA A 91 1.20 -8.20 12.10
C ALA A 91 0.86 -9.28 13.15
N SER A 92 -0.40 -9.32 13.60
CA SER A 92 -0.83 -10.31 14.59
C SER A 92 -0.73 -11.76 14.09
N ILE A 93 -1.05 -12.02 12.83
CA ILE A 93 -1.06 -13.37 12.25
C ILE A 93 0.36 -13.80 11.85
N ASP A 94 1.14 -12.90 11.26
CA ASP A 94 2.48 -13.19 10.75
C ASP A 94 3.59 -13.05 11.81
N GLY A 95 3.25 -12.59 13.01
CA GLY A 95 4.19 -12.44 14.13
C GLY A 95 5.07 -11.18 14.08
N LEU A 96 4.57 -10.09 13.48
CA LEU A 96 5.19 -8.76 13.52
C LEU A 96 4.59 -7.90 14.62
N ASN A 97 5.16 -6.70 14.80
CA ASN A 97 4.57 -5.64 15.58
C ASN A 97 3.81 -4.66 14.68
N PHE A 98 2.74 -4.08 15.23
CA PHE A 98 2.00 -2.99 14.60
C PHE A 98 2.03 -1.75 15.48
N VAL A 99 2.32 -0.60 14.90
CA VAL A 99 2.26 0.68 15.60
C VAL A 99 1.28 1.62 14.91
N GLU A 100 0.35 2.12 15.70
CA GLU A 100 -0.60 3.15 15.30
C GLU A 100 -0.08 4.53 15.68
N THR A 101 -0.22 5.48 14.76
CA THR A 101 0.17 6.88 14.99
C THR A 101 -0.97 7.83 14.62
N LEU A 102 -0.86 9.09 15.02
CA LEU A 102 -1.80 10.13 14.59
C LEU A 102 -1.63 10.43 13.09
N THR A 103 -2.68 10.97 12.46
CA THR A 103 -2.63 11.40 11.06
C THR A 103 -1.54 12.46 10.83
N GLY A 104 -0.88 12.34 9.69
CA GLY A 104 0.28 13.11 9.27
C GLY A 104 1.57 12.32 9.42
N PHE A 105 2.22 12.06 8.28
CA PHE A 105 3.40 11.21 8.19
C PHE A 105 4.55 11.53 9.15
N LYS A 106 4.69 12.79 9.62
CA LYS A 106 5.68 13.18 10.64
C LYS A 106 5.68 12.27 11.87
N TRP A 107 4.51 11.77 12.30
CA TRP A 107 4.40 10.90 13.46
C TRP A 107 4.96 9.51 13.18
N MET A 108 4.70 8.97 11.99
CA MET A 108 5.29 7.70 11.54
C MET A 108 6.78 7.85 11.27
N GLY A 109 7.23 8.95 10.65
CA GLY A 109 8.64 9.24 10.43
C GLY A 109 9.43 9.26 11.75
N ASN A 110 8.97 10.03 12.75
CA ASN A 110 9.59 10.06 14.08
C ASN A 110 9.60 8.66 14.72
N LYS A 111 8.49 7.93 14.61
CA LYS A 111 8.41 6.59 15.19
C LYS A 111 9.35 5.60 14.50
N SER A 112 9.53 5.72 13.20
CA SER A 112 10.47 4.92 12.43
C SER A 112 11.91 5.20 12.86
N VAL A 113 12.28 6.46 13.08
CA VAL A 113 13.60 6.82 13.64
C VAL A 113 13.83 6.10 14.98
N GLU A 114 12.92 6.26 15.93
CA GLU A 114 13.03 5.63 17.26
C GLU A 114 13.22 4.11 17.17
N LEU A 115 12.43 3.43 16.32
CA LEU A 115 12.49 1.98 16.15
C LEU A 115 13.82 1.56 15.52
N MET A 116 14.24 2.20 14.43
CA MET A 116 15.48 1.85 13.74
C MET A 116 16.73 2.11 14.59
N GLU A 117 16.77 3.20 15.37
CA GLU A 117 17.85 3.49 16.32
C GLU A 117 17.94 2.42 17.42
N SER A 118 16.81 1.80 17.77
CA SER A 118 16.75 0.66 18.69
C SER A 118 17.01 -0.71 18.02
N GLY A 119 17.43 -0.72 16.75
CA GLY A 119 17.72 -1.94 15.98
C GLY A 119 16.48 -2.70 15.50
N LYS A 120 15.31 -2.05 15.45
CA LYS A 120 14.03 -2.66 15.07
C LYS A 120 13.64 -2.27 13.65
N PRO A 121 13.62 -3.20 12.68
CA PRO A 121 13.28 -2.88 11.30
C PRO A 121 11.83 -2.40 11.15
N VAL A 122 11.63 -1.28 10.46
CA VAL A 122 10.32 -0.86 9.96
C VAL A 122 10.22 -1.30 8.51
N LEU A 123 9.33 -2.25 8.24
CA LEU A 123 9.18 -2.81 6.89
C LEU A 123 8.27 -1.95 6.02
N PHE A 124 7.28 -1.30 6.63
CA PHE A 124 6.27 -0.54 5.90
C PHE A 124 5.57 0.46 6.80
N ALA A 125 5.26 1.64 6.27
CA ALA A 125 4.35 2.60 6.90
C ALA A 125 3.42 3.22 5.85
N PHE A 126 2.15 3.50 6.20
CA PHE A 126 1.23 4.14 5.26
C PHE A 126 0.11 4.99 5.87
N GLU A 127 -0.39 5.92 5.06
CA GLU A 127 -1.66 6.62 5.26
C GLU A 127 -2.66 6.23 4.15
N GLU A 128 -3.93 6.13 4.50
CA GLU A 128 -5.06 5.85 3.61
C GLU A 128 -5.22 6.90 2.51
N ALA A 129 -4.68 8.10 2.73
CA ALA A 129 -4.53 9.16 1.74
C ALA A 129 -3.40 8.87 0.72
N ILE A 130 -3.29 7.60 0.29
CA ILE A 130 -2.39 7.07 -0.75
C ILE A 130 -0.90 7.41 -0.57
N GLY A 131 -0.45 7.55 0.68
CA GLY A 131 0.95 7.82 1.03
C GLY A 131 1.62 6.60 1.64
N PHE A 132 2.78 6.21 1.11
CA PHE A 132 3.44 4.95 1.45
C PHE A 132 4.94 5.13 1.66
N MET A 133 5.49 4.44 2.65
CA MET A 133 6.93 4.30 2.90
C MET A 133 7.27 2.81 2.83
N CYS A 134 7.86 2.40 1.71
CA CYS A 134 8.23 1.01 1.43
C CYS A 134 9.71 0.70 1.71
N SER A 135 10.47 1.69 2.20
CA SER A 135 11.91 1.57 2.46
C SER A 135 12.32 2.49 3.60
N PRO A 136 13.31 2.10 4.43
CA PRO A 136 13.86 2.97 5.47
C PRO A 136 14.77 4.09 4.94
N THR A 137 15.04 4.16 3.63
CA THR A 137 15.91 5.20 3.04
C THR A 137 15.28 6.59 3.10
N VAL A 138 13.96 6.68 2.95
CA VAL A 138 13.20 7.93 3.01
C VAL A 138 12.15 7.75 4.08
N LEU A 139 12.23 8.53 5.17
CA LEU A 139 11.30 8.44 6.31
C LEU A 139 10.09 9.36 6.13
N ASP A 140 9.62 9.42 4.90
CA ASP A 140 8.43 10.13 4.45
C ASP A 140 7.74 9.28 3.38
N LYS A 141 6.62 9.77 2.85
CA LYS A 141 5.95 9.12 1.74
C LYS A 141 6.80 9.25 0.48
N ASP A 142 6.90 8.15 -0.26
CA ASP A 142 7.64 8.08 -1.52
C ASP A 142 6.81 7.29 -2.54
N GLY A 143 6.04 8.03 -3.34
CA GLY A 143 5.17 7.47 -4.38
C GLY A 143 5.96 6.79 -5.50
N VAL A 144 7.19 7.23 -5.77
CA VAL A 144 8.07 6.63 -6.78
C VAL A 144 8.55 5.25 -6.33
N SER A 145 9.04 5.14 -5.10
CA SER A 145 9.42 3.85 -4.51
C SER A 145 8.21 2.91 -4.41
N ALA A 146 7.05 3.42 -3.98
CA ALA A 146 5.82 2.65 -3.95
C ALA A 146 5.41 2.14 -5.34
N ALA A 147 5.57 2.96 -6.40
CA ALA A 147 5.25 2.56 -7.77
C ALA A 147 6.15 1.41 -8.23
N CYS A 148 7.44 1.49 -7.92
CA CYS A 148 8.39 0.42 -8.24
C CYS A 148 8.03 -0.89 -7.53
N GLN A 149 7.70 -0.82 -6.23
CA GLN A 149 7.28 -2.00 -5.46
C GLN A 149 5.97 -2.59 -5.99
N LEU A 150 4.98 -1.75 -6.30
CA LEU A 150 3.69 -2.21 -6.82
C LEU A 150 3.83 -2.83 -8.22
N ALA A 151 4.63 -2.24 -9.11
CA ALA A 151 4.95 -2.80 -10.43
C ALA A 151 5.64 -4.16 -10.30
N THR A 152 6.64 -4.25 -9.42
CA THR A 152 7.39 -5.49 -9.16
C THR A 152 6.47 -6.58 -8.63
N MET A 153 5.61 -6.25 -7.66
CA MET A 153 4.61 -7.17 -7.15
C MET A 153 3.65 -7.63 -8.25
N ALA A 154 3.12 -6.73 -9.09
CA ALA A 154 2.22 -7.11 -10.18
C ALA A 154 2.90 -8.10 -11.14
N CYS A 155 4.14 -7.84 -11.54
CA CYS A 155 4.92 -8.77 -12.37
C CYS A 155 5.16 -10.10 -11.66
N TYR A 156 5.52 -10.08 -10.38
CA TYR A 156 5.74 -11.28 -9.57
C TYR A 156 4.49 -12.16 -9.49
N LEU A 157 3.33 -11.56 -9.18
CA LEU A 157 2.05 -12.27 -9.05
C LEU A 157 1.64 -12.92 -10.37
N ARG A 158 1.79 -12.19 -11.48
CA ARG A 158 1.56 -12.71 -12.83
C ARG A 158 2.48 -13.88 -13.14
N ALA A 159 3.78 -13.74 -12.89
CA ALA A 159 4.77 -14.74 -13.26
C ALA A 159 4.68 -16.02 -12.42
N THR A 160 4.39 -15.90 -11.12
CA THR A 160 4.47 -17.04 -10.19
C THR A 160 3.13 -17.74 -9.94
N ALA A 161 2.02 -17.01 -10.07
CA ALA A 161 0.70 -17.51 -9.72
C ALA A 161 -0.39 -17.20 -10.77
N GLY A 162 -0.07 -16.45 -11.82
CA GLY A 162 -1.06 -15.97 -12.79
C GLY A 162 -2.09 -15.00 -12.20
N GLN A 163 -1.84 -14.46 -11.00
CA GLN A 163 -2.80 -13.65 -10.25
C GLN A 163 -2.72 -12.16 -10.64
N THR A 164 -3.86 -11.47 -10.57
CA THR A 164 -3.98 -10.00 -10.58
C THR A 164 -3.67 -9.41 -9.20
N LEU A 165 -3.56 -8.08 -9.10
CA LEU A 165 -3.56 -7.37 -7.81
C LEU A 165 -4.89 -7.59 -7.08
N SER A 166 -6.01 -7.57 -7.81
CA SER A 166 -7.35 -7.81 -7.26
C SER A 166 -7.53 -9.22 -6.69
N ASP A 167 -6.97 -10.24 -7.34
CA ASP A 167 -6.97 -11.62 -6.86
C ASP A 167 -6.16 -11.73 -5.57
N LYS A 168 -4.95 -11.15 -5.56
CA LYS A 168 -4.11 -11.14 -4.36
C LYS A 168 -4.81 -10.42 -3.21
N LEU A 169 -5.41 -9.26 -3.45
CA LEU A 169 -6.15 -8.54 -2.43
C LEU A 169 -7.31 -9.37 -1.85
N SER A 170 -8.02 -10.12 -2.70
CA SER A 170 -9.10 -11.02 -2.26
C SER A 170 -8.56 -12.14 -1.38
N GLU A 171 -7.43 -12.75 -1.74
CA GLU A 171 -6.72 -13.74 -0.92
C GLU A 171 -6.30 -13.16 0.44
N LEU A 172 -5.79 -11.92 0.45
CA LEU A 172 -5.41 -11.24 1.70
C LEU A 172 -6.62 -11.03 2.62
N TYR A 173 -7.81 -10.78 2.09
CA TYR A 173 -9.02 -10.69 2.90
C TYR A 173 -9.42 -12.03 3.53
N GLU A 174 -9.23 -13.14 2.82
CA GLU A 174 -9.48 -14.47 3.37
C GLU A 174 -8.49 -14.84 4.49
N ILE A 175 -7.22 -14.42 4.37
CA ILE A 175 -6.17 -14.71 5.36
C ILE A 175 -6.28 -13.79 6.58
N TYR A 176 -6.38 -12.47 6.35
CA TYR A 176 -6.22 -11.45 7.38
C TYR A 176 -7.55 -10.82 7.84
N GLY A 177 -8.66 -11.24 7.22
CA GLY A 177 -10.00 -10.73 7.49
C GLY A 177 -10.41 -9.58 6.57
N TYR A 178 -11.73 -9.38 6.45
CA TYR A 178 -12.30 -8.32 5.64
C TYR A 178 -12.26 -6.98 6.37
N HIS A 179 -11.53 -6.03 5.79
CA HIS A 179 -11.42 -4.66 6.31
C HIS A 179 -12.05 -3.68 5.32
N TYR A 180 -13.24 -3.18 5.67
CA TYR A 180 -13.96 -2.20 4.87
C TYR A 180 -13.88 -0.80 5.48
N THR A 181 -13.70 0.22 4.64
CA THR A 181 -13.63 1.62 5.06
C THR A 181 -14.51 2.46 4.16
N ILE A 182 -15.34 3.31 4.77
CA ILE A 182 -16.09 4.35 4.08
C ILE A 182 -15.50 5.68 4.51
N THR A 183 -15.00 6.44 3.54
CA THR A 183 -14.53 7.82 3.75
C THR A 183 -15.39 8.74 2.92
N SER A 184 -15.87 9.81 3.53
CA SER A 184 -16.64 10.86 2.87
C SER A 184 -16.09 12.23 3.23
N TYR A 185 -16.25 13.18 2.32
CA TYR A 185 -15.83 14.56 2.53
C TYR A 185 -17.06 15.43 2.69
N HIS A 186 -17.01 16.32 3.69
CA HIS A 186 -17.98 17.38 3.84
C HIS A 186 -17.33 18.70 3.41
N PHE A 187 -17.79 19.24 2.30
CA PHE A 187 -17.28 20.49 1.76
C PHE A 187 -18.07 21.66 2.36
N CYS A 188 -17.40 22.51 3.13
CA CYS A 188 -17.96 23.75 3.64
C CYS A 188 -17.63 24.87 2.63
N TYR A 189 -18.64 25.34 1.91
CA TYR A 189 -18.47 26.39 0.89
C TYR A 189 -18.69 27.80 1.44
N ASP A 190 -19.17 27.91 2.68
CA ASP A 190 -19.40 29.15 3.42
C ASP A 190 -18.80 28.97 4.83
N PRO A 191 -17.90 29.86 5.31
CA PRO A 191 -17.24 29.73 6.60
C PRO A 191 -18.14 29.86 7.84
#